data_AF-A0A8H4RB17-F1
#
_entry.id   AF-A0A8H4RB17-F1
#
_cell.length_a   1.000
_cell.length_b   1.000
_cell.length_c   1.000
_cell.angle_alpha   90.00
_cell.angle_beta   90.00
_cell.angle_gamma   90.00
#
_symmetry.space_group_name_H-M   'P 1'
#
loop_
_entity.id
_entity.type
_entity.pdbx_description
1 polymer ?
#
loop_
_entity_poly.entity_id
_entity_poly.type
_entity_poly.pdbx_seq_one_letter_code
_entity_poly.pdbx_strand_id
1 'polypeptide(L)'
;MSSLDTFSLFVELPLELRIKIWGNAFPEPRVVPVRYNRHQKQYTSDAAPPVLLHICTESRDIFLSTYEKLRLSQKYDSAIFVDFSCDTIFFDSLDCSPEGDLSYDLATSLQSHKILSCAIDSQVWEVLRVFRYDALSEVKLLRNLKTIALVLRQDFDRGLRETRSIHDGRETTYVEVASHTVGSEIRHVHCFTELCETRTRCGQASDRQHRNASILIFSLKFNFRPIKMKVSLLSNLLFLPLPISAFAPRDAQYYNTKTIPSQVSNGSTIANFISSKFGLDGPQISAVNTTTWDWWYFDVIAPDLQTSMTVAFMTAVHTGFFSTPSLTNATTLGVFYRFANGTSNSVGLTASEVVVTTVQDGSSANYVGTGIGWTGSPDMETYTITFNSPENGLMGCFELKSIADAHCPCGPVEEGQNMMVAPQIGWANAVPDAVGSVDMVIFGSEFKFTGVAYHDKNWSNQPFTQNVASWYWGHGRLGPYSLVWFDTIAPNGSEYTGE
;
A
#
# COMPACT_ATOMS: atom_id res chain seq x y z
N MET A 1 -16.31 -24.44 -10.21
CA MET A 1 -15.87 -23.05 -10.09
C MET A 1 -16.87 -22.19 -10.84
N SER A 2 -17.70 -21.43 -10.14
CA SER A 2 -18.32 -20.22 -10.72
C SER A 2 -17.21 -19.19 -10.93
N SER A 3 -17.20 -18.51 -12.07
CA SER A 3 -16.29 -17.39 -12.27
C SER A 3 -16.77 -16.20 -11.42
N LEU A 4 -15.87 -15.62 -10.63
CA LEU A 4 -16.14 -14.42 -9.82
C LEU A 4 -15.95 -13.16 -10.67
N ASP A 5 -16.63 -13.13 -11.83
CA ASP A 5 -16.54 -12.04 -12.82
C ASP A 5 -17.20 -10.73 -12.33
N THR A 6 -17.92 -10.78 -11.21
CA THR A 6 -18.63 -9.65 -10.60
C THR A 6 -18.44 -9.64 -9.08
N PHE A 7 -17.84 -8.58 -8.55
CA PHE A 7 -17.75 -8.33 -7.11
C PHE A 7 -18.82 -7.32 -6.67
N SER A 8 -19.96 -7.81 -6.18
CA SER A 8 -21.11 -6.97 -5.81
C SER A 8 -20.91 -6.21 -4.50
N LEU A 9 -20.08 -6.72 -3.59
CA LEU A 9 -19.90 -6.18 -2.22
C LEU A 9 -19.12 -4.86 -2.19
N PHE A 10 -18.58 -4.38 -3.32
CA PHE A 10 -17.86 -3.10 -3.36
C PHE A 10 -18.70 -1.95 -2.82
N VAL A 11 -20.01 -1.92 -3.08
CA VAL A 11 -20.90 -0.83 -2.61
C VAL A 11 -21.25 -0.91 -1.12
N GLU A 12 -20.90 -2.02 -0.45
CA GLU A 12 -21.11 -2.23 0.99
C GLU A 12 -19.90 -1.77 1.82
N LEU A 13 -18.76 -1.50 1.17
CA LEU A 13 -17.56 -0.96 1.83
C LEU A 13 -17.78 0.49 2.32
N PRO A 14 -17.19 0.88 3.47
CA PRO A 14 -17.09 2.27 3.92
C PRO A 14 -16.63 3.23 2.82
N LEU A 15 -17.20 4.44 2.79
CA LEU A 15 -16.94 5.43 1.74
C LEU A 15 -15.46 5.78 1.63
N GLU A 16 -14.76 5.83 2.75
CA GLU A 16 -13.32 6.09 2.89
C GLU A 16 -12.50 5.05 2.11
N LEU A 17 -12.77 3.75 2.35
CA LEU A 17 -12.11 2.66 1.63
C LEU A 17 -12.47 2.67 0.14
N ARG A 18 -13.72 2.96 -0.22
CA ARG A 18 -14.14 3.06 -1.62
C ARG A 18 -13.42 4.20 -2.35
N ILE A 19 -13.25 5.35 -1.70
CA ILE A 19 -12.44 6.47 -2.22
C ILE A 19 -10.97 6.05 -2.41
N LYS A 20 -10.36 5.34 -1.45
CA LYS A 20 -8.98 4.84 -1.59
C LYS A 20 -8.83 3.83 -2.75
N ILE A 21 -9.78 2.91 -2.91
CA ILE A 21 -9.78 1.96 -4.03
C ILE A 21 -9.98 2.69 -5.36
N TRP A 22 -10.85 3.70 -5.44
CA TRP A 22 -10.96 4.54 -6.64
C TRP A 22 -9.68 5.31 -6.91
N GLY A 23 -8.99 5.81 -5.88
CA GLY A 23 -7.68 6.45 -5.97
C GLY A 23 -6.62 5.57 -6.64
N ASN A 24 -6.59 4.27 -6.31
CA ASN A 24 -5.70 3.28 -6.95
C ASN A 24 -6.04 3.00 -8.43
N ALA A 25 -7.18 3.47 -8.94
CA ALA A 25 -7.56 3.41 -10.35
C ALA A 25 -7.39 4.76 -11.08
N PHE A 26 -6.73 5.75 -10.46
CA PHE A 26 -6.33 6.99 -11.15
C PHE A 26 -5.24 6.68 -12.20
N PRO A 27 -5.16 7.47 -13.29
CA PRO A 27 -4.01 7.39 -14.18
C PRO A 27 -2.73 7.83 -13.46
N GLU A 28 -1.68 7.00 -13.56
CA GLU A 28 -0.30 7.38 -13.26
C GLU A 28 0.14 8.62 -14.06
N PRO A 29 1.07 9.46 -13.56
CA PRO A 29 1.53 10.68 -14.24
C PRO A 29 1.97 10.42 -15.68
N ARG A 30 1.24 11.00 -16.64
CA ARG A 30 1.32 10.59 -18.05
C ARG A 30 1.62 11.75 -18.99
N VAL A 31 2.10 11.38 -20.17
CA VAL A 31 2.26 12.30 -21.30
C VAL A 31 0.97 12.27 -22.12
N VAL A 32 0.34 13.43 -22.32
CA VAL A 32 -0.97 13.55 -22.97
C VAL A 32 -0.82 14.31 -24.29
N PRO A 33 -0.79 13.62 -25.46
CA PRO A 33 -0.79 14.28 -26.77
C PRO A 33 -2.05 15.13 -26.96
N VAL A 34 -1.91 16.37 -27.41
CA VAL A 34 -3.05 17.26 -27.67
C VAL A 34 -3.12 17.61 -29.16
N ARG A 35 -4.21 17.19 -29.81
CA ARG A 35 -4.51 17.48 -31.20
C ARG A 35 -5.95 17.99 -31.34
N TYR A 36 -6.24 18.81 -32.33
CA TYR A 36 -7.55 19.36 -32.60
C TYR A 36 -8.24 18.56 -33.72
N ASN A 37 -9.32 17.85 -33.38
CA ASN A 37 -10.08 17.08 -34.33
C ASN A 37 -11.01 18.01 -35.14
N ARG A 38 -10.62 18.33 -36.37
CA ARG A 38 -11.33 19.26 -37.27
C ARG A 38 -12.76 18.80 -37.62
N HIS A 39 -13.05 17.49 -37.56
CA HIS A 39 -14.40 16.96 -37.79
C HIS A 39 -15.30 17.11 -36.56
N GLN A 40 -14.78 16.81 -35.37
CA GLN A 40 -15.52 16.91 -34.10
C GLN A 40 -15.52 18.32 -33.50
N LYS A 41 -14.68 19.23 -34.01
CA LYS A 41 -14.47 20.61 -33.55
C LYS A 41 -14.05 20.75 -32.08
N GLN A 42 -13.28 19.78 -31.60
CA GLN A 42 -12.80 19.70 -30.22
C GLN A 42 -11.34 19.23 -30.16
N TYR A 43 -10.66 19.52 -29.05
CA TYR A 43 -9.38 18.89 -28.74
C TYR A 43 -9.57 17.42 -28.33
N THR A 44 -8.69 16.55 -28.80
CA THR A 44 -8.70 15.09 -28.60
C THR A 44 -7.28 14.59 -28.35
N SER A 45 -7.16 13.46 -27.66
CA SER A 45 -5.90 12.73 -27.45
C SER A 45 -6.03 11.30 -27.96
N ASP A 46 -4.92 10.72 -28.41
CA ASP A 46 -4.81 9.28 -28.67
C ASP A 46 -4.64 8.49 -27.36
N ALA A 47 -4.33 9.18 -26.24
CA ALA A 47 -4.22 8.55 -24.94
C ALA A 47 -5.57 7.98 -24.47
N ALA A 48 -5.56 6.77 -23.91
CA ALA A 48 -6.76 6.09 -23.46
C ALA A 48 -7.57 6.94 -22.45
N PRO A 49 -8.91 7.02 -22.60
CA PRO A 49 -9.78 7.67 -21.63
C PRO A 49 -9.61 7.05 -20.23
N PRO A 50 -9.45 7.85 -19.16
CA PRO A 50 -9.39 7.34 -17.79
C PRO A 50 -10.61 6.49 -17.43
N VAL A 51 -10.36 5.25 -16.99
CA VAL A 51 -11.41 4.24 -16.78
C VAL A 51 -12.50 4.70 -15.79
N LEU A 52 -12.10 5.47 -14.77
CA LEU A 52 -12.98 6.06 -13.75
C LEU A 52 -14.13 6.91 -14.33
N LEU A 53 -13.97 7.52 -15.50
CA LEU A 53 -15.05 8.26 -16.19
C LEU A 53 -16.21 7.36 -16.63
N HIS A 54 -15.98 6.05 -16.72
CA HIS A 54 -16.87 5.09 -17.37
C HIS A 54 -17.41 3.98 -16.45
N ILE A 55 -16.84 3.76 -15.25
CA ILE A 55 -17.28 2.69 -14.34
C ILE A 55 -18.65 3.00 -13.72
N CYS A 56 -18.78 4.06 -12.92
CA CYS A 56 -20.04 4.46 -12.29
C CYS A 56 -20.15 5.98 -12.15
N THR A 57 -21.07 6.48 -11.32
CA THR A 57 -21.19 7.92 -11.00
C THR A 57 -20.14 8.33 -9.97
N GLU A 58 -20.01 7.57 -8.89
CA GLU A 58 -19.05 7.84 -7.81
C GLU A 58 -17.59 7.91 -8.30
N SER A 59 -17.16 6.93 -9.11
CA SER A 59 -15.82 6.91 -9.72
C SER A 59 -15.55 8.16 -10.58
N ARG A 60 -16.58 8.66 -11.26
CA ARG A 60 -16.51 9.84 -12.13
C ARG A 60 -16.45 11.12 -11.31
N ASP A 61 -17.28 11.24 -10.28
CA ASP A 61 -17.34 12.44 -9.45
C ASP A 61 -16.04 12.61 -8.63
N ILE A 62 -15.48 11.50 -8.14
CA ILE A 62 -14.14 11.46 -7.52
C ILE A 62 -13.05 11.85 -8.53
N PHE A 63 -13.04 11.25 -9.73
CA PHE A 63 -12.06 11.59 -10.77
C PHE A 63 -12.13 13.08 -11.17
N LEU A 64 -13.33 13.62 -11.36
CA LEU A 64 -13.56 15.03 -11.73
C LEU A 64 -13.27 16.02 -10.59
N SER A 65 -13.04 15.56 -9.35
CA SER A 65 -12.56 16.40 -8.26
C SER A 65 -11.06 16.77 -8.40
N THR A 66 -10.30 15.98 -9.17
CA THR A 66 -8.85 16.17 -9.40
C THR A 66 -8.54 16.51 -10.86
N TYR A 67 -9.13 15.77 -11.82
CA TYR A 67 -8.83 15.91 -13.24
C TYR A 67 -9.77 16.91 -13.93
N GLU A 68 -9.20 18.01 -14.41
CA GLU A 68 -9.94 19.02 -15.17
C GLU A 68 -9.98 18.69 -16.68
N LYS A 69 -11.09 19.06 -17.34
CA LYS A 69 -11.11 19.11 -18.82
C LYS A 69 -10.17 20.21 -19.31
N LEU A 70 -9.24 19.88 -20.20
CA LEU A 70 -8.25 20.81 -20.76
C LEU A 70 -8.86 21.72 -21.84
N ARG A 71 -8.83 23.03 -21.62
CA ARG A 71 -9.36 24.08 -22.51
C ARG A 71 -8.25 25.01 -22.99
N LEU A 72 -7.62 24.64 -24.10
CA LEU A 72 -6.59 25.47 -24.74
C LEU A 72 -7.16 26.67 -25.51
N SER A 73 -8.47 26.71 -25.78
CA SER A 73 -9.12 27.84 -26.45
C SER A 73 -10.50 28.11 -25.83
N GLN A 74 -10.99 29.35 -25.90
CA GLN A 74 -12.36 29.68 -25.45
C GLN A 74 -13.43 29.29 -26.48
N LYS A 75 -13.02 29.01 -27.72
CA LYS A 75 -13.88 28.81 -28.90
C LYS A 75 -14.26 27.35 -29.15
N TYR A 76 -13.51 26.41 -28.57
CA TYR A 76 -13.60 24.97 -28.85
C TYR A 76 -13.53 24.16 -27.55
N ASP A 77 -14.36 23.12 -27.44
CA ASP A 77 -14.34 22.21 -26.28
C ASP A 77 -13.27 21.11 -26.44
N SER A 78 -13.20 20.19 -25.48
CA SER A 78 -12.16 19.16 -25.42
C SER A 78 -12.71 17.83 -24.89
N ALA A 79 -12.18 16.71 -25.37
CA ALA A 79 -12.39 15.38 -24.79
C ALA A 79 -11.28 15.00 -23.79
N ILE A 80 -10.26 15.86 -23.61
CA ILE A 80 -9.05 15.57 -22.84
C ILE A 80 -9.22 16.01 -21.39
N PHE A 81 -8.96 15.08 -20.46
CA PHE A 81 -8.89 15.33 -19.01
C PHE A 81 -7.44 15.25 -18.55
N VAL A 82 -7.01 16.21 -17.72
CA VAL A 82 -5.61 16.41 -17.31
C VAL A 82 -5.56 16.77 -15.82
N ASP A 83 -4.67 16.13 -15.06
CA ASP A 83 -4.24 16.68 -13.77
C ASP A 83 -3.00 17.56 -13.97
N PHE A 84 -3.20 18.87 -13.90
CA PHE A 84 -2.13 19.86 -14.03
C PHE A 84 -0.99 19.72 -13.00
N SER A 85 -1.18 18.96 -11.91
CA SER A 85 -0.15 18.72 -10.90
C SER A 85 0.94 17.75 -11.38
N CYS A 86 0.58 16.76 -12.20
CA CYS A 86 1.46 15.64 -12.57
C CYS A 86 1.54 15.34 -14.09
N ASP A 87 0.47 15.58 -14.86
CA ASP A 87 0.45 15.29 -16.31
C ASP A 87 1.37 16.24 -17.09
N THR A 88 1.94 15.72 -18.18
CA THR A 88 2.70 16.49 -19.16
C THR A 88 1.90 16.64 -20.45
N ILE A 89 1.49 17.86 -20.77
CA ILE A 89 0.81 18.17 -22.04
C ILE A 89 1.83 18.10 -23.18
N PHE A 90 1.53 17.34 -24.24
CA PHE A 90 2.44 17.10 -25.35
C PHE A 90 1.88 17.61 -26.68
N PHE A 91 2.64 18.47 -27.35
CA PHE A 91 2.32 19.00 -28.68
C PHE A 91 3.16 18.26 -29.73
N ASP A 92 2.55 17.23 -30.34
CA ASP A 92 3.21 16.25 -31.21
C ASP A 92 2.92 16.43 -32.72
N SER A 93 1.98 17.32 -33.06
CA SER A 93 1.52 17.60 -34.41
C SER A 93 1.16 19.08 -34.56
N LEU A 94 1.20 19.61 -35.79
CA LEU A 94 0.72 20.96 -36.13
C LEU A 94 -0.80 21.10 -35.95
N ASP A 95 -1.54 19.98 -35.92
CA ASP A 95 -2.94 19.99 -35.51
C ASP A 95 -3.14 20.26 -34.01
N CYS A 96 -2.10 20.57 -33.22
CA CYS A 96 -2.25 21.08 -31.86
C CYS A 96 -3.08 22.38 -31.76
N SER A 97 -3.22 23.14 -32.85
CA SER A 97 -4.08 24.32 -32.95
C SER A 97 -5.13 24.21 -34.07
N PRO A 98 -6.40 24.59 -33.83
CA PRO A 98 -7.43 24.70 -34.86
C PRO A 98 -7.05 25.68 -35.98
N GLU A 99 -6.44 26.81 -35.63
CA GLU A 99 -6.17 27.94 -36.54
C GLU A 99 -4.66 28.12 -36.84
N GLY A 100 -3.82 27.22 -36.30
CA GLY A 100 -2.38 27.17 -36.57
C GLY A 100 -1.51 28.06 -35.68
N ASP A 101 -2.13 28.86 -34.80
CA ASP A 101 -1.45 29.74 -33.85
C ASP A 101 -1.64 29.21 -32.42
N LEU A 102 -0.79 28.24 -32.03
CA LEU A 102 -0.79 27.68 -30.68
C LEU A 102 -0.53 28.75 -29.61
N SER A 103 0.24 29.80 -29.93
CA SER A 103 0.43 30.96 -29.04
C SER A 103 -0.88 31.71 -28.78
N TYR A 104 -1.71 31.91 -29.81
CA TYR A 104 -3.00 32.59 -29.65
C TYR A 104 -3.98 31.75 -28.81
N ASP A 105 -3.99 30.43 -29.01
CA ASP A 105 -4.73 29.52 -28.13
C ASP A 105 -4.21 29.64 -26.68
N LEU A 106 -2.91 29.44 -26.43
CA LEU A 106 -2.32 29.57 -25.09
C LEU A 106 -2.51 30.95 -24.44
N ALA A 107 -2.59 32.03 -25.23
CA ALA A 107 -2.86 33.39 -24.75
C ALA A 107 -4.34 33.63 -24.41
N THR A 108 -5.27 32.93 -25.06
CA THR A 108 -6.72 33.02 -24.80
C THR A 108 -7.22 31.97 -23.82
N SER A 109 -6.49 30.88 -23.62
CA SER A 109 -6.78 29.83 -22.63
C SER A 109 -6.90 30.39 -21.22
N LEU A 110 -7.97 30.00 -20.52
CA LEU A 110 -8.15 30.29 -19.09
C LEU A 110 -7.32 29.35 -18.19
N GLN A 111 -6.74 28.27 -18.74
CA GLN A 111 -5.99 27.23 -18.01
C GLN A 111 -4.49 27.18 -18.37
N SER A 112 -3.99 27.97 -19.32
CA SER A 112 -2.55 27.97 -19.67
C SER A 112 -1.63 28.29 -18.49
N HIS A 113 -2.11 29.07 -17.51
CA HIS A 113 -1.42 29.33 -16.25
C HIS A 113 -1.36 28.12 -15.29
N LYS A 114 -2.17 27.07 -15.48
CA LYS A 114 -2.11 25.84 -14.69
C LYS A 114 -1.07 24.86 -15.19
N ILE A 115 -0.64 24.97 -16.46
CA ILE A 115 0.27 24.02 -17.10
C ILE A 115 1.67 24.09 -16.45
N LEU A 116 2.00 23.07 -15.67
CA LEU A 116 3.30 22.95 -14.99
C LEU A 116 4.35 22.21 -15.82
N SER A 117 3.93 21.25 -16.65
CA SER A 117 4.79 20.40 -17.48
C SER A 117 4.31 20.38 -18.93
N CYS A 118 5.23 20.64 -19.86
CA CYS A 118 4.95 20.70 -21.28
C CYS A 118 6.04 19.96 -22.08
N ALA A 119 5.63 19.21 -23.10
CA ALA A 119 6.50 18.59 -24.09
C ALA A 119 6.13 19.11 -25.48
N ILE A 120 7.12 19.33 -26.34
CA ILE A 120 6.91 19.76 -27.72
C ILE A 120 7.81 18.94 -28.64
N ASP A 121 7.26 18.40 -29.72
CA ASP A 121 8.03 17.75 -30.78
C ASP A 121 8.98 18.76 -31.45
N SER A 122 10.24 18.38 -31.60
CA SER A 122 11.28 19.21 -32.22
C SER A 122 10.90 19.77 -33.60
N GLN A 123 10.23 19.01 -34.46
CA GLN A 123 9.85 19.46 -35.81
C GLN A 123 8.68 20.44 -35.75
N VAL A 124 7.70 20.18 -34.87
CA VAL A 124 6.59 21.10 -34.59
C VAL A 124 7.12 22.42 -34.01
N TRP A 125 8.08 22.33 -33.09
CA TRP A 125 8.76 23.48 -32.47
C TRP A 125 9.51 24.34 -33.49
N GLU A 126 10.23 23.75 -34.46
CA GLU A 126 10.83 24.55 -35.53
C GLU A 126 9.78 25.24 -36.40
N VAL A 127 8.72 24.54 -36.83
CA VAL A 127 7.67 25.12 -37.68
C VAL A 127 6.91 26.25 -36.99
N LEU A 128 6.62 26.13 -35.69
CA LEU A 128 6.01 27.21 -34.90
C LEU A 128 6.90 28.46 -34.88
N ARG A 129 8.23 28.30 -34.81
CA ARG A 129 9.19 29.41 -34.80
C ARG A 129 9.45 30.04 -36.16
N VAL A 130 9.33 29.31 -37.27
CA VAL A 130 9.53 29.83 -38.64
C VAL A 130 8.64 31.04 -38.95
N PHE A 131 7.45 31.13 -38.35
CA PHE A 131 6.49 32.21 -38.58
C PHE A 131 6.45 33.27 -37.48
N ARG A 132 7.43 33.29 -36.55
CA ARG A 132 7.44 34.19 -35.37
C ARG A 132 8.78 34.90 -35.17
N TYR A 133 8.69 36.17 -34.76
CA TYR A 133 9.86 37.00 -34.45
C TYR A 133 10.48 36.73 -33.05
N ASP A 134 9.79 35.97 -32.21
CA ASP A 134 10.19 35.64 -30.84
C ASP A 134 10.13 34.11 -30.65
N ALA A 135 11.30 33.48 -30.55
CA ALA A 135 11.49 32.02 -30.53
C ALA A 135 10.93 31.30 -29.27
N LEU A 136 10.20 32.00 -28.39
CA LEU A 136 9.68 31.52 -27.11
C LEU A 136 8.25 32.03 -26.79
N SER A 137 7.51 32.56 -27.76
CA SER A 137 6.19 33.17 -27.54
C SER A 137 5.21 32.27 -26.78
N GLU A 138 5.15 30.99 -27.18
CA GLU A 138 4.28 29.95 -26.65
C GLU A 138 4.61 29.65 -25.18
N VAL A 139 5.90 29.55 -24.87
CA VAL A 139 6.43 29.21 -23.54
C VAL A 139 6.27 30.38 -22.57
N LYS A 140 6.41 31.62 -23.05
CA LYS A 140 6.19 32.86 -22.25
C LYS A 140 4.75 33.01 -21.76
N LEU A 141 3.78 32.33 -22.40
CA LEU A 141 2.37 32.33 -22.00
C LEU A 141 2.07 31.28 -20.91
N LEU A 142 2.87 30.22 -20.81
CA LEU A 142 2.79 29.20 -19.77
C LEU A 142 3.46 29.71 -18.47
N ARG A 143 2.84 30.71 -17.84
CA ARG A 143 3.47 31.55 -16.78
C ARG A 143 4.02 30.78 -15.56
N ASN A 144 3.49 29.59 -15.28
CA ASN A 144 3.88 28.75 -14.13
C ASN A 144 4.64 27.47 -14.56
N LEU A 145 5.11 27.39 -15.80
CA LEU A 145 5.78 26.21 -16.34
C LEU A 145 7.06 25.88 -15.55
N LYS A 146 7.08 24.71 -14.91
CA LYS A 146 8.20 24.18 -14.14
C LYS A 146 9.13 23.30 -14.98
N THR A 147 8.63 22.71 -16.06
CA THR A 147 9.40 21.79 -16.92
C THR A 147 8.95 21.89 -18.36
N ILE A 148 9.92 22.06 -19.26
CA ILE A 148 9.73 21.93 -20.70
C ILE A 148 10.65 20.82 -21.23
N ALA A 149 10.10 19.98 -22.11
CA ALA A 149 10.83 18.95 -22.83
C ALA A 149 10.74 19.19 -24.34
N LEU A 150 11.88 19.20 -25.03
CA LEU A 150 11.91 19.06 -26.48
C LEU A 150 12.09 17.59 -26.83
N VAL A 151 11.10 17.03 -27.54
CA VAL A 151 11.03 15.62 -27.91
C VAL A 151 11.61 15.46 -29.31
N LEU A 152 12.75 14.79 -29.41
CA LEU A 152 13.36 14.40 -30.67
C LEU A 152 12.75 13.07 -31.12
N ARG A 153 12.12 13.03 -32.31
CA ARG A 153 11.81 11.74 -32.95
C ARG A 153 13.12 11.07 -33.34
N GLN A 154 13.22 9.79 -33.02
CA GLN A 154 14.42 9.02 -33.30
C GLN A 154 14.37 8.50 -34.74
N ASP A 155 14.97 9.26 -35.68
CA ASP A 155 15.11 8.93 -37.11
C ASP A 155 15.97 7.66 -37.31
N PHE A 156 15.46 6.48 -36.95
CA PHE A 156 16.15 5.19 -37.10
C PHE A 156 16.29 4.77 -38.58
N ASP A 157 15.46 5.32 -39.48
CA ASP A 157 15.46 5.02 -40.91
C ASP A 157 16.49 5.84 -41.73
N ARG A 158 17.35 6.65 -41.07
CA ARG A 158 18.52 7.25 -41.74
C ARG A 158 19.75 6.39 -41.56
N GLY A 159 19.95 5.46 -42.49
CA GLY A 159 21.18 4.67 -42.64
C GLY A 159 22.40 5.52 -43.02
N LEU A 160 22.89 6.33 -42.08
CA LEU A 160 24.07 7.20 -42.23
C LEU A 160 25.35 6.35 -42.42
N ARG A 161 25.67 6.02 -43.68
CA ARG A 161 27.00 5.55 -44.07
C ARG A 161 28.00 6.71 -44.10
N GLU A 162 28.33 7.18 -42.90
CA GLU A 162 29.38 8.17 -42.66
C GLU A 162 30.73 7.61 -43.17
N THR A 163 31.12 8.01 -44.38
CA THR A 163 32.35 7.54 -45.03
C THR A 163 33.45 8.57 -44.79
N ARG A 164 34.22 8.35 -43.73
CA ARG A 164 35.35 9.21 -43.33
C ARG A 164 36.54 9.01 -44.26
N SER A 165 37.08 10.11 -44.78
CA SER A 165 38.37 10.14 -45.49
C SER A 165 39.29 11.17 -44.84
N ILE A 166 40.59 10.89 -44.83
CA ILE A 166 41.62 11.74 -44.23
C ILE A 166 42.63 12.13 -45.32
N HIS A 167 42.72 13.42 -45.61
CA HIS A 167 43.83 14.05 -46.33
C HIS A 167 44.33 15.24 -45.53
N ASP A 168 45.65 15.45 -45.52
CA ASP A 168 46.38 16.54 -44.86
C ASP A 168 45.87 16.91 -43.45
N GLY A 169 45.57 15.89 -42.64
CA GLY A 169 45.19 16.04 -41.24
C GLY A 169 43.83 16.71 -40.99
N ARG A 170 42.99 16.90 -42.02
CA ARG A 170 41.61 17.39 -41.87
C ARG A 170 40.61 16.31 -42.23
N GLU A 171 39.81 15.91 -41.25
CA GLU A 171 38.68 15.00 -41.44
C GLU A 171 37.55 15.73 -42.17
N THR A 172 37.06 15.15 -43.26
CA THR A 172 35.97 15.72 -44.07
C THR A 172 34.90 14.65 -44.29
N THR A 173 33.67 14.95 -43.88
CA THR A 173 32.54 14.00 -43.91
C THR A 173 31.57 14.34 -45.03
N TYR A 174 31.24 13.34 -45.84
CA TYR A 174 30.19 13.41 -46.86
C TYR A 174 28.96 12.62 -46.40
N VAL A 175 27.77 13.14 -46.73
CA VAL A 175 26.47 12.50 -46.41
C VAL A 175 25.60 12.53 -47.66
N GLU A 176 25.12 11.36 -48.06
CA GLU A 176 24.21 11.15 -49.19
C GLU A 176 22.88 10.59 -48.66
N VAL A 177 21.76 10.92 -49.31
CA VAL A 177 20.40 10.69 -48.77
C VAL A 177 19.49 10.04 -49.80
N ALA A 178 18.84 8.94 -49.40
CA ALA A 178 17.74 8.30 -50.12
C ALA A 178 16.48 8.27 -49.25
N SER A 179 15.31 8.01 -49.85
CA SER A 179 14.00 8.28 -49.25
C SER A 179 13.18 7.04 -48.84
N HIS A 180 12.21 7.28 -47.94
CA HIS A 180 10.94 6.57 -47.67
C HIS A 180 10.80 5.74 -46.37
N THR A 181 9.80 6.15 -45.54
CA THR A 181 8.91 5.34 -44.64
C THR A 181 9.50 4.57 -43.43
N VAL A 182 8.85 4.42 -42.25
CA VAL A 182 7.70 5.13 -41.59
C VAL A 182 7.51 4.64 -40.12
N GLY A 183 7.25 5.55 -39.18
CA GLY A 183 6.39 5.36 -37.98
C GLY A 183 6.92 4.64 -36.72
N SER A 184 6.71 5.23 -35.53
CA SER A 184 6.89 4.59 -34.21
C SER A 184 6.15 5.30 -33.07
N GLU A 185 6.01 4.64 -31.91
CA GLU A 185 5.18 5.02 -30.75
C GLU A 185 6.05 5.36 -29.51
N ILE A 186 5.47 6.03 -28.49
CA ILE A 186 6.18 6.65 -27.36
C ILE A 186 5.87 5.99 -25.99
N ARG A 187 6.91 5.69 -25.20
CA ARG A 187 6.80 5.21 -23.80
C ARG A 187 8.00 5.67 -22.93
N HIS A 188 7.73 5.85 -21.63
CA HIS A 188 8.63 6.06 -20.47
C HIS A 188 9.87 6.98 -20.63
N VAL A 189 9.99 7.95 -19.72
CA VAL A 189 11.24 8.68 -19.48
C VAL A 189 11.59 8.58 -18.00
N HIS A 190 12.61 7.77 -17.68
CA HIS A 190 13.24 7.79 -16.36
C HIS A 190 14.09 9.06 -16.22
N CYS A 191 13.98 9.73 -15.08
CA CYS A 191 14.82 10.87 -14.75
C CYS A 191 16.26 10.40 -14.45
N PHE A 192 17.22 10.79 -15.29
CA PHE A 192 18.65 10.60 -15.04
C PHE A 192 19.39 11.92 -15.21
N THR A 193 20.35 12.18 -14.30
CA THR A 193 21.24 13.34 -14.32
C THR A 193 22.68 12.87 -14.45
N GLU A 194 23.32 13.18 -15.58
CA GLU A 194 24.78 13.09 -15.71
C GLU A 194 25.36 14.42 -16.21
N LEU A 195 26.53 14.77 -15.68
CA LEU A 195 27.38 15.86 -16.14
C LEU A 195 28.46 15.29 -17.05
N CYS A 196 28.67 15.90 -18.22
CA CYS A 196 29.74 15.48 -19.12
C CYS A 196 31.14 15.84 -18.58
N GLU A 197 31.91 14.84 -18.14
CA GLU A 197 33.38 14.87 -18.16
C GLU A 197 33.95 13.63 -18.87
N THR A 198 35.26 13.62 -19.17
CA THR A 198 35.79 12.89 -20.34
C THR A 198 36.55 11.60 -20.04
N ARG A 199 36.20 10.51 -20.76
CA ARG A 199 36.93 9.21 -20.92
C ARG A 199 37.03 8.38 -19.60
N THR A 200 36.88 7.05 -19.56
CA THR A 200 37.40 6.01 -20.47
C THR A 200 36.59 4.68 -20.35
N ARG A 201 36.82 3.71 -21.24
CA ARG A 201 36.29 2.31 -21.28
C ARG A 201 36.56 1.51 -19.98
N CYS A 202 35.87 0.41 -19.60
CA CYS A 202 34.74 -0.42 -20.10
C CYS A 202 34.22 -1.30 -18.92
N GLY A 203 33.25 -2.24 -19.00
CA GLY A 203 32.38 -2.74 -20.09
C GLY A 203 32.13 -4.27 -19.98
N GLN A 204 30.99 -4.79 -20.49
CA GLN A 204 30.43 -6.17 -20.32
C GLN A 204 29.94 -6.50 -18.89
N ALA A 205 28.84 -7.24 -18.64
CA ALA A 205 27.63 -7.63 -19.40
C ALA A 205 26.52 -7.95 -18.34
N SER A 206 25.26 -8.39 -18.57
CA SER A 206 24.48 -8.97 -19.69
C SER A 206 22.95 -8.80 -19.34
N ASP A 207 21.89 -9.34 -19.98
CA ASP A 207 21.74 -10.18 -21.18
C ASP A 207 20.45 -9.84 -21.99
N ARG A 208 19.34 -10.61 -21.83
CA ARG A 208 18.06 -10.53 -22.58
C ARG A 208 16.86 -10.94 -21.66
N GLN A 209 15.58 -10.77 -21.98
CA GLN A 209 14.92 -10.29 -23.21
C GLN A 209 13.52 -9.71 -22.91
N HIS A 210 13.25 -8.43 -23.19
CA HIS A 210 11.90 -7.91 -23.56
C HIS A 210 12.05 -6.57 -24.31
N ARG A 211 11.04 -6.14 -25.06
CA ARG A 211 11.20 -5.17 -26.17
C ARG A 211 10.95 -3.73 -25.71
N ASN A 212 12.02 -2.91 -25.69
CA ASN A 212 11.96 -1.49 -25.38
C ASN A 212 12.45 -0.64 -26.57
N ALA A 213 11.83 0.53 -26.75
CA ALA A 213 12.34 1.66 -27.53
C ALA A 213 12.49 2.87 -26.57
N SER A 214 13.45 3.75 -26.81
CA SER A 214 13.92 4.73 -25.82
C SER A 214 13.97 6.15 -26.36
N ILE A 215 13.42 7.11 -25.61
CA ILE A 215 13.32 8.52 -25.98
C ILE A 215 14.37 9.33 -25.23
N LEU A 216 15.10 10.23 -25.90
CA LEU A 216 15.87 11.27 -25.24
C LEU A 216 14.99 12.50 -25.00
N ILE A 217 14.78 12.85 -23.73
CA ILE A 217 14.33 14.18 -23.31
C ILE A 217 15.54 14.94 -22.76
N PHE A 218 15.81 16.12 -23.33
CA PHE A 218 16.69 17.09 -22.70
C PHE A 218 15.90 17.94 -21.70
N SER A 219 16.32 17.91 -20.43
CA SER A 219 15.77 18.74 -19.35
C SER A 219 16.85 19.68 -18.81
N LEU A 220 16.61 20.99 -18.85
CA LEU A 220 17.53 22.01 -18.33
C LEU A 220 17.19 22.35 -16.87
N LYS A 221 18.08 21.98 -15.94
CA LYS A 221 18.05 22.40 -14.53
C LYS A 221 19.38 23.05 -14.15
N PHE A 222 19.32 24.13 -13.36
CA PHE A 222 20.49 24.85 -12.86
C PHE A 222 20.53 24.83 -11.33
N ASN A 223 21.64 24.33 -10.72
CA ASN A 223 22.33 24.96 -9.58
C ASN A 223 23.56 24.16 -9.09
N PHE A 224 24.27 24.68 -8.07
CA PHE A 224 25.70 24.44 -7.80
C PHE A 224 26.06 23.52 -6.61
N ARG A 225 27.11 22.69 -6.80
CA ARG A 225 28.13 22.22 -5.81
C ARG A 225 27.67 21.36 -4.60
N PRO A 226 28.59 20.70 -3.87
CA PRO A 226 29.82 19.99 -4.31
C PRO A 226 29.88 18.53 -3.78
N ILE A 227 30.67 17.66 -4.43
CA ILE A 227 30.83 16.25 -4.02
C ILE A 227 32.09 16.05 -3.15
N LYS A 228 32.00 15.16 -2.15
CA LYS A 228 33.16 14.53 -1.49
C LYS A 228 33.17 13.02 -1.80
N MET A 229 34.35 12.50 -2.08
CA MET A 229 34.59 11.12 -2.53
C MET A 229 34.85 10.16 -1.35
N LYS A 230 34.34 8.94 -1.42
CA LYS A 230 34.78 7.80 -0.57
C LYS A 230 35.63 6.85 -1.39
N VAL A 231 36.64 6.24 -0.75
CA VAL A 231 37.48 5.19 -1.33
C VAL A 231 36.98 3.84 -0.85
N SER A 232 36.97 2.84 -1.74
CA SER A 232 36.75 1.43 -1.41
C SER A 232 38.07 0.67 -1.49
N LEU A 233 38.26 -0.34 -0.65
CA LEU A 233 39.39 -1.26 -0.70
C LEU A 233 38.93 -2.65 -0.26
N LEU A 234 39.09 -3.63 -1.16
CA LEU A 234 38.79 -5.04 -0.94
C LEU A 234 40.00 -5.75 -0.33
N SER A 235 39.76 -6.68 0.58
CA SER A 235 40.64 -7.82 0.80
C SER A 235 39.83 -9.06 1.21
N ASN A 236 40.09 -10.19 0.55
CA ASN A 236 39.58 -11.49 0.95
C ASN A 236 40.46 -12.07 2.07
N LEU A 237 39.88 -12.92 2.93
CA LEU A 237 40.59 -14.05 3.53
C LEU A 237 39.58 -15.07 4.09
N LEU A 238 39.58 -16.28 3.55
CA LEU A 238 38.87 -17.42 4.16
C LEU A 238 39.74 -18.03 5.25
N PHE A 239 39.11 -18.37 6.39
CA PHE A 239 39.60 -19.44 7.27
C PHE A 239 38.41 -20.20 7.88
N LEU A 240 38.40 -21.52 7.70
CA LEU A 240 37.50 -22.47 8.35
C LEU A 240 38.31 -23.32 9.35
N PRO A 241 37.81 -23.49 10.58
CA PRO A 241 38.13 -24.63 11.43
C PRO A 241 36.92 -25.58 11.59
N LEU A 242 37.21 -26.81 12.02
CA LEU A 242 36.29 -27.95 12.10
C LEU A 242 35.36 -27.92 13.33
N PRO A 243 34.24 -28.67 13.31
CA PRO A 243 33.22 -28.60 14.36
C PRO A 243 33.69 -29.22 15.68
N ILE A 244 33.56 -28.44 16.77
CA ILE A 244 33.53 -28.98 18.12
C ILE A 244 32.10 -29.44 18.40
N SER A 245 31.91 -30.72 18.71
CA SER A 245 30.62 -31.26 19.15
C SER A 245 30.31 -30.80 20.57
N ALA A 246 29.92 -29.54 20.72
CA ALA A 246 29.30 -29.06 21.94
C ALA A 246 27.97 -29.79 22.14
N PHE A 247 27.79 -30.43 23.30
CA PHE A 247 26.44 -30.75 23.76
C PHE A 247 25.71 -29.42 23.92
N ALA A 248 24.73 -29.17 23.07
CA ALA A 248 23.81 -28.06 23.28
C ALA A 248 23.16 -28.26 24.66
N PRO A 249 23.26 -27.28 25.59
CA PRO A 249 22.39 -27.31 26.76
C PRO A 249 20.95 -27.31 26.24
N ARG A 250 20.03 -27.97 26.95
CA ARG A 250 18.61 -27.75 26.68
C ARG A 250 18.37 -26.25 26.88
N ASP A 251 17.96 -25.55 25.83
CA ASP A 251 17.57 -24.14 25.96
C ASP A 251 16.55 -24.02 27.09
N ALA A 252 16.79 -23.06 27.98
CA ALA A 252 15.87 -22.77 29.06
C ALA A 252 14.59 -22.20 28.42
N GLN A 253 13.57 -23.03 28.30
CA GLN A 253 12.26 -22.69 27.75
C GLN A 253 11.76 -21.44 28.47
N TYR A 254 11.52 -20.37 27.72
CA TYR A 254 10.92 -19.15 28.26
C TYR A 254 9.55 -19.52 28.81
N TYR A 255 9.33 -19.15 30.06
CA TYR A 255 8.10 -19.42 30.78
C TYR A 255 7.77 -18.20 31.63
N ASN A 256 6.59 -17.64 31.42
CA ASN A 256 6.04 -16.55 32.19
C ASN A 256 4.61 -16.89 32.61
N THR A 257 4.14 -16.38 33.74
CA THR A 257 2.73 -16.50 34.14
C THR A 257 2.30 -15.25 34.88
N LYS A 258 1.18 -14.69 34.45
CA LYS A 258 0.66 -13.40 34.88
C LYS A 258 -0.82 -13.50 35.25
N THR A 259 -1.13 -13.17 36.48
CA THR A 259 -2.51 -12.91 36.91
C THR A 259 -2.83 -11.43 36.69
N ILE A 260 -3.93 -11.16 35.99
CA ILE A 260 -4.48 -9.82 35.74
C ILE A 260 -5.82 -9.76 36.50
N PRO A 261 -5.94 -8.96 37.58
CA PRO A 261 -7.17 -8.87 38.34
C PRO A 261 -8.25 -8.11 37.58
N SER A 262 -9.52 -8.38 37.91
CA SER A 262 -10.68 -7.59 37.44
C SER A 262 -10.65 -6.12 37.88
N GLN A 263 -9.87 -5.75 38.90
CA GLN A 263 -9.80 -4.39 39.40
C GLN A 263 -8.66 -3.60 38.72
N VAL A 264 -8.96 -2.38 38.27
CA VAL A 264 -7.97 -1.48 37.68
C VAL A 264 -6.89 -1.05 38.70
N SER A 265 -5.65 -1.00 38.21
CA SER A 265 -4.49 -0.48 38.93
C SER A 265 -4.56 1.04 39.07
N ASN A 266 -4.14 1.55 40.23
CA ASN A 266 -3.92 2.98 40.48
C ASN A 266 -2.51 3.44 40.04
N GLY A 267 -1.67 2.54 39.53
CA GLY A 267 -0.31 2.83 39.09
C GLY A 267 -0.20 3.27 37.63
N SER A 268 0.97 3.78 37.25
CA SER A 268 1.35 3.92 35.85
C SER A 268 1.57 2.54 35.21
N THR A 269 1.22 2.43 33.93
CA THR A 269 1.41 1.21 33.14
C THR A 269 2.47 1.42 32.08
N ILE A 270 3.37 0.45 31.96
CA ILE A 270 4.33 0.33 30.87
C ILE A 270 3.70 -0.59 29.82
N ALA A 271 3.65 -0.14 28.57
CA ALA A 271 3.36 -1.01 27.42
C ALA A 271 4.69 -1.34 26.73
N ASN A 272 4.90 -2.60 26.39
CA ASN A 272 5.99 -3.00 25.51
C ASN A 272 5.60 -2.73 24.05
N PHE A 273 6.48 -2.15 23.26
CA PHE A 273 6.25 -1.87 21.84
C PHE A 273 7.39 -2.40 20.94
N ILE A 274 8.33 -3.15 21.52
CA ILE A 274 9.49 -3.73 20.83
C ILE A 274 9.47 -5.25 21.06
N SER A 275 9.59 -6.03 19.99
CA SER A 275 9.61 -7.49 20.11
C SER A 275 10.83 -7.95 20.92
N SER A 276 10.62 -8.93 21.79
CA SER A 276 11.69 -9.64 22.50
C SER A 276 12.00 -10.96 21.79
N LYS A 277 13.07 -11.66 22.19
CA LYS A 277 13.38 -13.01 21.67
C LYS A 277 12.20 -14.00 21.80
N PHE A 278 11.36 -13.83 22.82
CA PHE A 278 10.20 -14.67 23.12
C PHE A 278 9.08 -13.83 23.73
N GLY A 279 7.86 -14.34 23.66
CA GLY A 279 6.67 -13.84 24.34
C GLY A 279 5.80 -12.92 23.49
N LEU A 280 5.80 -13.09 22.16
CA LEU A 280 4.99 -12.31 21.22
C LEU A 280 3.51 -12.21 21.64
N ASP A 281 2.86 -13.35 21.88
CA ASP A 281 1.45 -13.46 22.29
C ASP A 281 1.26 -13.25 23.81
N GLY A 282 2.34 -12.94 24.54
CA GLY A 282 2.29 -12.63 25.96
C GLY A 282 1.59 -11.29 26.28
N PRO A 283 1.11 -11.07 27.53
CA PRO A 283 0.57 -9.78 27.94
C PRO A 283 1.61 -8.67 27.83
N GLN A 284 1.36 -7.67 26.99
CA GLN A 284 2.36 -6.63 26.63
C GLN A 284 2.24 -5.37 27.51
N ILE A 285 1.15 -5.21 28.26
CA ILE A 285 1.00 -4.14 29.28
C ILE A 285 1.36 -4.63 30.69
N SER A 286 2.01 -3.79 31.50
CA SER A 286 2.49 -4.17 32.85
C SER A 286 1.34 -4.41 33.84
N ALA A 287 0.28 -3.60 33.80
CA ALA A 287 -0.96 -3.76 34.56
C ALA A 287 -2.12 -3.06 33.83
N VAL A 288 -3.37 -3.46 34.04
CA VAL A 288 -4.52 -2.71 33.51
C VAL A 288 -4.85 -1.55 34.44
N ASN A 289 -4.96 -0.33 33.93
CA ASN A 289 -5.53 0.84 34.59
C ASN A 289 -6.68 1.42 33.74
N THR A 290 -7.17 2.62 34.06
CA THR A 290 -8.30 3.26 33.36
C THR A 290 -7.99 3.80 31.96
N THR A 291 -6.73 3.87 31.53
CA THR A 291 -6.32 4.35 30.19
C THR A 291 -5.76 3.24 29.30
N THR A 292 -5.37 2.11 29.87
CA THR A 292 -4.75 0.99 29.14
C THR A 292 -5.77 0.00 28.60
N TRP A 293 -5.35 -0.76 27.59
CA TRP A 293 -6.07 -1.91 27.07
C TRP A 293 -5.10 -2.91 26.42
N ASP A 294 -5.39 -4.20 26.50
CA ASP A 294 -4.66 -5.29 25.85
C ASP A 294 -5.69 -6.41 25.56
N TRP A 295 -5.80 -6.85 24.31
CA TRP A 295 -6.74 -7.89 23.87
C TRP A 295 -6.09 -8.96 23.00
N TRP A 296 -6.66 -10.16 23.08
CA TRP A 296 -6.43 -11.28 22.16
C TRP A 296 -7.72 -11.49 21.36
N TYR A 297 -7.63 -11.52 20.04
CA TYR A 297 -8.74 -11.70 19.12
C TYR A 297 -8.54 -12.97 18.32
N PHE A 298 -9.59 -13.80 18.21
CA PHE A 298 -9.63 -15.01 17.40
C PHE A 298 -10.89 -14.97 16.53
N ASP A 299 -10.82 -15.34 15.25
CA ASP A 299 -12.02 -15.57 14.43
C ASP A 299 -11.92 -16.78 13.52
N VAL A 300 -13.09 -17.21 13.02
CA VAL A 300 -13.23 -18.27 12.03
C VAL A 300 -14.46 -18.06 11.15
N ILE A 301 -14.26 -18.19 9.84
CA ILE A 301 -15.25 -17.93 8.79
C ILE A 301 -15.43 -19.20 7.94
N ALA A 302 -16.68 -19.65 7.80
CA ALA A 302 -17.00 -20.85 7.05
C ALA A 302 -16.93 -20.63 5.52
N PRO A 303 -16.71 -21.69 4.73
CA PRO A 303 -16.72 -21.62 3.25
C PRO A 303 -18.06 -21.21 2.61
N ASP A 304 -19.13 -21.07 3.39
CA ASP A 304 -20.43 -20.54 2.92
C ASP A 304 -20.48 -19.00 2.88
N LEU A 305 -19.48 -18.32 3.47
CA LEU A 305 -19.41 -16.86 3.64
C LEU A 305 -20.63 -16.27 4.38
N GLN A 306 -21.31 -17.07 5.20
CA GLN A 306 -22.48 -16.68 6.00
C GLN A 306 -22.38 -17.12 7.46
N THR A 307 -21.68 -18.22 7.75
CA THR A 307 -21.42 -18.70 9.11
C THR A 307 -20.06 -18.22 9.59
N SER A 308 -20.00 -17.60 10.77
CA SER A 308 -18.75 -17.12 11.37
C SER A 308 -18.83 -17.01 12.89
N MET A 309 -17.66 -17.03 13.53
CA MET A 309 -17.49 -16.77 14.96
C MET A 309 -16.27 -15.89 15.21
N THR A 310 -16.38 -15.00 16.20
CA THR A 310 -15.30 -14.17 16.71
C THR A 310 -15.28 -14.27 18.25
N VAL A 311 -14.09 -14.41 18.82
CA VAL A 311 -13.85 -14.44 20.27
C VAL A 311 -12.82 -13.37 20.60
N ALA A 312 -13.22 -12.34 21.34
CA ALA A 312 -12.35 -11.26 21.77
C ALA A 312 -12.20 -11.28 23.29
N PHE A 313 -10.99 -11.56 23.76
CA PHE A 313 -10.60 -11.60 25.17
C PHE A 313 -9.90 -10.29 25.53
N MET A 314 -10.51 -9.49 26.40
CA MET A 314 -10.11 -8.09 26.64
C MET A 314 -9.69 -7.85 28.10
N THR A 315 -8.57 -7.16 28.27
CA THR A 315 -8.08 -6.67 29.56
C THR A 315 -8.08 -5.13 29.58
N ALA A 316 -9.30 -4.57 29.66
CA ALA A 316 -9.59 -3.15 29.57
C ALA A 316 -10.94 -2.77 30.20
N VAL A 317 -11.04 -1.55 30.74
CA VAL A 317 -12.32 -0.89 31.03
C VAL A 317 -12.68 0.09 29.90
N HIS A 318 -13.96 0.47 29.80
CA HIS A 318 -14.53 1.33 28.75
C HIS A 318 -13.75 2.64 28.52
N THR A 319 -13.12 3.21 29.54
CA THR A 319 -12.32 4.44 29.42
C THR A 319 -10.94 4.24 28.77
N GLY A 320 -10.44 3.00 28.73
CA GLY A 320 -9.27 2.61 27.96
C GLY A 320 -9.64 2.16 26.55
N PHE A 321 -10.62 1.26 26.43
CA PHE A 321 -11.15 0.82 25.13
C PHE A 321 -12.69 0.85 25.12
N PHE A 322 -13.26 1.69 24.26
CA PHE A 322 -14.68 2.02 24.22
C PHE A 322 -15.61 0.82 23.95
N SER A 323 -15.10 -0.26 23.34
CA SER A 323 -15.92 -1.43 23.00
C SER A 323 -16.08 -2.41 24.18
N THR A 324 -15.42 -2.20 25.33
CA THR A 324 -15.73 -3.02 26.52
C THR A 324 -16.96 -2.44 27.23
N PRO A 325 -17.99 -3.25 27.55
CA PRO A 325 -19.22 -2.76 28.18
C PRO A 325 -19.06 -2.41 29.67
N SER A 326 -17.83 -2.49 30.20
CA SER A 326 -17.54 -2.49 31.63
C SER A 326 -16.78 -1.24 32.05
N LEU A 327 -17.37 -0.48 32.98
CA LEU A 327 -16.76 0.71 33.59
C LEU A 327 -15.80 0.37 34.75
N THR A 328 -15.80 -0.87 35.25
CA THR A 328 -15.13 -1.21 36.53
C THR A 328 -14.41 -2.56 36.52
N ASN A 329 -14.97 -3.60 35.89
CA ASN A 329 -14.30 -4.88 35.71
C ASN A 329 -13.42 -4.82 34.45
N ALA A 330 -12.10 -4.90 34.62
CA ALA A 330 -11.11 -4.87 33.54
C ALA A 330 -11.06 -6.17 32.72
N THR A 331 -11.51 -7.30 33.26
CA THR A 331 -11.31 -8.63 32.66
C THR A 331 -12.61 -9.14 32.04
N THR A 332 -12.76 -8.92 30.73
CA THR A 332 -14.02 -9.19 29.99
C THR A 332 -13.75 -9.96 28.71
N LEU A 333 -14.72 -10.72 28.22
CA LEU A 333 -14.65 -11.38 26.91
C LEU A 333 -15.98 -11.24 26.17
N GLY A 334 -15.92 -11.21 24.84
CA GLY A 334 -17.07 -11.24 23.94
C GLY A 334 -16.98 -12.39 22.95
N VAL A 335 -18.03 -13.21 22.88
CA VAL A 335 -18.22 -14.24 21.87
C VAL A 335 -19.31 -13.78 20.91
N PHE A 336 -18.98 -13.56 19.65
CA PHE A 336 -19.88 -13.12 18.60
C PHE A 336 -20.04 -14.27 17.60
N TYR A 337 -21.25 -14.51 17.11
CA TYR A 337 -21.50 -15.60 16.17
C TYR A 337 -22.61 -15.26 15.17
N ARG A 338 -22.52 -15.91 14.01
CA ARG A 338 -23.53 -15.86 12.93
C ARG A 338 -23.70 -17.26 12.33
N PHE A 339 -24.94 -17.69 12.16
CA PHE A 339 -25.33 -18.92 11.49
C PHE A 339 -25.70 -18.65 10.01
N ALA A 340 -25.51 -19.65 9.14
CA ALA A 340 -25.93 -19.63 7.72
C ALA A 340 -27.38 -19.17 7.46
N ASN A 341 -28.29 -19.38 8.43
CA ASN A 341 -29.69 -18.95 8.34
C ASN A 341 -29.90 -17.44 8.61
N GLY A 342 -28.83 -16.67 8.82
CA GLY A 342 -28.84 -15.24 9.11
C GLY A 342 -28.98 -14.88 10.59
N THR A 343 -29.16 -15.85 11.50
CA THR A 343 -29.22 -15.62 12.95
C THR A 343 -27.84 -15.22 13.46
N SER A 344 -27.72 -14.06 14.10
CA SER A 344 -26.48 -13.59 14.72
C SER A 344 -26.74 -12.89 16.05
N ASN A 345 -25.85 -13.10 17.01
CA ASN A 345 -25.92 -12.49 18.34
C ASN A 345 -24.53 -12.51 19.01
N SER A 346 -24.42 -12.00 20.23
CA SER A 346 -23.19 -12.06 21.03
C SER A 346 -23.46 -12.36 22.51
N VAL A 347 -22.45 -12.90 23.18
CA VAL A 347 -22.43 -13.16 24.63
C VAL A 347 -21.21 -12.45 25.22
N GLY A 348 -21.44 -11.48 26.11
CA GLY A 348 -20.39 -10.79 26.86
C GLY A 348 -20.30 -11.31 28.29
N LEU A 349 -19.12 -11.72 28.74
CA LEU A 349 -18.86 -12.25 30.08
C LEU A 349 -17.74 -11.50 30.79
N THR A 350 -17.73 -11.57 32.12
CA THR A 350 -16.72 -10.93 32.99
C THR A 350 -16.08 -11.97 33.89
N ALA A 351 -14.75 -11.96 33.98
CA ALA A 351 -13.99 -12.81 34.90
C ALA A 351 -13.76 -12.12 36.25
N SER A 352 -13.33 -12.88 37.27
CA SER A 352 -12.76 -12.33 38.52
C SER A 352 -11.30 -11.89 38.34
N GLU A 353 -10.57 -12.63 37.50
CA GLU A 353 -9.19 -12.41 37.09
C GLU A 353 -8.92 -13.20 35.81
N VAL A 354 -7.84 -12.87 35.10
CA VAL A 354 -7.31 -13.64 33.98
C VAL A 354 -5.93 -14.15 34.36
N VAL A 355 -5.70 -15.45 34.23
CA VAL A 355 -4.36 -16.03 34.36
C VAL A 355 -3.86 -16.34 32.95
N VAL A 356 -2.81 -15.66 32.50
CA VAL A 356 -2.13 -15.91 31.22
C VAL A 356 -0.77 -16.55 31.49
N THR A 357 -0.49 -17.69 30.87
CA THR A 357 0.82 -18.35 30.86
C THR A 357 1.38 -18.26 29.44
N THR A 358 2.61 -17.76 29.31
CA THR A 358 3.31 -17.61 28.02
C THR A 358 4.51 -18.55 28.02
N VAL A 359 4.68 -19.32 26.95
CA VAL A 359 5.72 -20.36 26.84
C VAL A 359 6.37 -20.24 25.47
N GLN A 360 7.67 -19.92 25.42
CA GLN A 360 8.28 -19.34 24.22
C GLN A 360 7.42 -18.15 23.74
N ASP A 361 6.82 -18.18 22.55
CA ASP A 361 6.01 -17.07 22.02
C ASP A 361 4.52 -17.22 22.23
N GLY A 362 3.99 -18.45 22.14
CA GLY A 362 2.56 -18.72 22.33
C GLY A 362 2.06 -18.55 23.76
N SER A 363 0.78 -18.18 23.90
CA SER A 363 0.11 -18.03 25.20
C SER A 363 -1.02 -19.03 25.42
N SER A 364 -1.38 -19.23 26.68
CA SER A 364 -2.56 -19.95 27.16
C SER A 364 -3.19 -19.13 28.26
N ALA A 365 -4.52 -19.01 28.32
CA ALA A 365 -5.17 -18.22 29.36
C ALA A 365 -6.52 -18.77 29.84
N ASN A 366 -6.86 -18.44 31.07
CA ASN A 366 -8.11 -18.79 31.74
C ASN A 366 -8.81 -17.52 32.25
N TYR A 367 -10.03 -17.25 31.78
CA TYR A 367 -10.88 -16.17 32.27
C TYR A 367 -11.71 -16.68 33.46
N VAL A 368 -11.14 -16.54 34.67
CA VAL A 368 -11.60 -17.23 35.87
C VAL A 368 -13.05 -16.89 36.21
N GLY A 369 -13.87 -17.92 36.38
CA GLY A 369 -15.32 -17.83 36.64
C GLY A 369 -16.20 -17.89 35.38
N THR A 370 -15.65 -17.69 34.17
CA THR A 370 -16.44 -17.74 32.93
C THR A 370 -16.62 -19.16 32.36
N GLY A 371 -15.70 -20.07 32.68
CA GLY A 371 -15.60 -21.38 32.04
C GLY A 371 -15.01 -21.34 30.62
N ILE A 372 -14.39 -20.22 30.21
CA ILE A 372 -13.81 -20.01 28.87
C ILE A 372 -12.33 -19.64 29.00
N GLY A 373 -11.51 -20.12 28.07
CA GLY A 373 -10.09 -19.82 27.97
C GLY A 373 -9.49 -20.42 26.70
N TRP A 374 -8.19 -20.23 26.49
CA TRP A 374 -7.45 -20.81 25.37
C TRP A 374 -6.17 -21.51 25.81
N THR A 375 -5.67 -22.42 24.98
CA THR A 375 -4.35 -23.03 25.10
C THR A 375 -3.66 -22.97 23.74
N GLY A 376 -2.47 -22.36 23.69
CA GLY A 376 -1.63 -22.26 22.50
C GLY A 376 -0.35 -23.09 22.63
N SER A 377 0.17 -23.60 21.52
CA SER A 377 1.49 -24.25 21.47
C SER A 377 2.62 -23.21 21.54
N PRO A 378 3.81 -23.55 22.06
CA PRO A 378 4.88 -22.56 22.27
C PRO A 378 5.38 -21.86 21.00
N ASP A 379 5.25 -22.56 19.87
CA ASP A 379 5.58 -22.16 18.50
C ASP A 379 4.45 -21.40 17.79
N MET A 380 3.29 -21.20 18.44
CA MET A 380 2.07 -20.60 17.88
C MET A 380 1.43 -21.39 16.72
N GLU A 381 1.91 -22.60 16.37
CA GLU A 381 1.31 -23.41 15.29
C GLU A 381 -0.14 -23.81 15.56
N THR A 382 -0.55 -23.95 16.83
CA THR A 382 -1.87 -24.44 17.22
C THR A 382 -2.44 -23.68 18.41
N TYR A 383 -3.74 -23.40 18.36
CA TYR A 383 -4.51 -22.82 19.46
C TYR A 383 -5.83 -23.57 19.64
N THR A 384 -6.31 -23.69 20.88
CA THR A 384 -7.60 -24.29 21.22
C THR A 384 -8.34 -23.42 22.23
N ILE A 385 -9.39 -22.75 21.80
CA ILE A 385 -10.35 -22.06 22.66
C ILE A 385 -11.34 -23.10 23.18
N THR A 386 -11.49 -23.18 24.50
CA THR A 386 -12.40 -24.12 25.18
C THR A 386 -13.57 -23.37 25.80
N PHE A 387 -14.79 -23.90 25.62
CA PHE A 387 -16.02 -23.34 26.16
C PHE A 387 -16.71 -24.35 27.07
N ASN A 388 -16.79 -24.03 28.36
CA ASN A 388 -17.53 -24.79 29.36
C ASN A 388 -18.40 -23.82 30.19
N SER A 389 -19.31 -23.11 29.51
CA SER A 389 -20.19 -22.09 30.08
C SER A 389 -21.66 -22.42 29.81
N PRO A 390 -22.19 -23.55 30.34
CA PRO A 390 -23.54 -24.02 30.05
C PRO A 390 -24.64 -23.04 30.47
N GLU A 391 -24.43 -22.29 31.57
CA GLU A 391 -25.35 -21.25 32.05
C GLU A 391 -25.49 -20.09 31.04
N ASN A 392 -24.45 -19.84 30.25
CA ASN A 392 -24.42 -18.84 29.18
C ASN A 392 -24.68 -19.46 27.79
N GLY A 393 -25.06 -20.74 27.74
CA GLY A 393 -25.36 -21.45 26.50
C GLY A 393 -24.17 -21.73 25.59
N LEU A 394 -22.92 -21.69 26.08
CA LEU A 394 -21.71 -21.89 25.29
C LEU A 394 -20.95 -23.14 25.73
N MET A 395 -20.90 -24.17 24.89
CA MET A 395 -20.18 -25.42 25.14
C MET A 395 -19.42 -25.91 23.90
N GLY A 396 -18.23 -26.49 24.06
CA GLY A 396 -17.45 -27.11 22.99
C GLY A 396 -16.04 -26.52 22.83
N CYS A 397 -15.47 -26.62 21.64
CA CYS A 397 -14.16 -26.05 21.32
C CYS A 397 -14.12 -25.35 19.95
N PHE A 398 -13.15 -24.45 19.82
CA PHE A 398 -12.70 -23.88 18.55
C PHE A 398 -11.17 -24.03 18.49
N GLU A 399 -10.71 -24.80 17.52
CA GLU A 399 -9.29 -25.07 17.25
C GLU A 399 -8.81 -24.27 16.04
N LEU A 400 -7.59 -23.72 16.12
CA LEU A 400 -6.87 -23.12 15.00
C LEU A 400 -5.59 -23.92 14.78
N LYS A 401 -5.28 -24.22 13.53
CA LYS A 401 -3.94 -24.64 13.10
C LYS A 401 -3.39 -23.69 12.05
N SER A 402 -2.26 -23.05 12.35
CA SER A 402 -1.61 -22.11 11.43
C SER A 402 -1.20 -22.76 10.11
N ILE A 403 -1.23 -21.94 9.05
CA ILE A 403 -0.61 -22.22 7.75
C ILE A 403 0.30 -21.07 7.26
N ALA A 404 0.52 -20.05 8.09
CA ALA A 404 1.38 -18.90 7.83
C ALA A 404 2.27 -18.56 9.04
N ASP A 405 3.49 -18.10 8.81
CA ASP A 405 4.42 -17.69 9.88
C ASP A 405 3.89 -16.43 10.60
N ALA A 406 4.19 -16.27 11.88
CA ALA A 406 3.76 -15.10 12.66
C ALA A 406 4.47 -13.80 12.23
N HIS A 407 3.79 -12.66 12.35
CA HIS A 407 4.25 -11.38 11.82
C HIS A 407 4.19 -10.20 12.81
N CYS A 408 5.13 -9.27 12.64
CA CYS A 408 5.13 -7.92 13.19
C CYS A 408 4.58 -6.93 12.14
N PRO A 409 4.19 -5.69 12.52
CA PRO A 409 3.65 -4.66 11.61
C PRO A 409 4.48 -4.29 10.37
N CYS A 410 5.75 -4.71 10.30
CA CYS A 410 6.69 -4.32 9.25
C CYS A 410 7.53 -5.50 8.72
N GLY A 411 7.18 -6.75 9.04
CA GLY A 411 7.97 -7.92 8.65
C GLY A 411 7.82 -9.12 9.60
N PRO A 412 8.70 -10.14 9.47
CA PRO A 412 8.66 -11.32 10.33
C PRO A 412 9.00 -11.00 11.79
N VAL A 413 8.71 -11.95 12.68
CA VAL A 413 9.02 -11.85 14.11
C VAL A 413 10.52 -12.08 14.35
N GLU A 414 11.25 -10.98 14.56
CA GLU A 414 12.64 -10.95 14.99
C GLU A 414 12.77 -10.12 16.28
N GLU A 415 13.83 -10.32 17.07
CA GLU A 415 14.09 -9.53 18.29
C GLU A 415 14.46 -8.07 17.96
N GLY A 416 13.84 -7.10 18.64
CA GLY A 416 14.13 -5.67 18.46
C GLY A 416 13.29 -4.95 17.39
N GLN A 417 12.37 -5.65 16.73
CA GLN A 417 11.44 -5.06 15.76
C GLN A 417 10.37 -4.18 16.42
N ASN A 418 9.88 -3.18 15.68
CA ASN A 418 8.79 -2.31 16.13
C ASN A 418 7.44 -3.05 16.03
N MET A 419 6.71 -3.14 17.15
CA MET A 419 5.37 -3.72 17.22
C MET A 419 4.24 -2.68 17.13
N MET A 420 4.53 -1.40 16.83
CA MET A 420 3.48 -0.39 16.64
C MET A 420 2.94 -0.33 15.20
N VAL A 421 1.61 -0.47 15.04
CA VAL A 421 0.87 -0.16 13.80
C VAL A 421 0.55 1.33 13.66
N ALA A 422 0.42 2.02 14.80
CA ALA A 422 0.20 3.46 14.89
C ALA A 422 0.80 3.98 16.21
N PRO A 423 0.95 5.31 16.41
CA PRO A 423 1.58 5.85 17.61
C PRO A 423 0.92 5.35 18.91
N GLN A 424 1.71 4.68 19.75
CA GLN A 424 1.27 4.02 21.00
C GLN A 424 0.24 2.90 20.82
N ILE A 425 -0.01 2.38 19.62
CA ILE A 425 -0.86 1.20 19.40
C ILE A 425 0.00 0.02 18.96
N GLY A 426 0.10 -0.98 19.82
CA GLY A 426 0.79 -2.23 19.56
C GLY A 426 -0.07 -3.25 18.82
N TRP A 427 0.58 -4.10 18.05
CA TRP A 427 -0.01 -5.26 17.36
C TRP A 427 1.00 -6.41 17.28
N ALA A 428 0.50 -7.63 17.36
CA ALA A 428 1.23 -8.84 17.03
C ALA A 428 0.29 -9.80 16.28
N ASN A 429 0.69 -10.20 15.08
CA ASN A 429 -0.07 -11.07 14.20
C ASN A 429 0.36 -12.52 14.44
N ALA A 430 -0.13 -13.11 15.54
CA ALA A 430 0.35 -14.39 16.07
C ALA A 430 0.02 -15.57 15.13
N VAL A 431 -1.14 -15.54 14.48
CA VAL A 431 -1.57 -16.53 13.47
C VAL A 431 -2.25 -15.80 12.32
N PRO A 432 -1.49 -15.34 11.30
CA PRO A 432 -2.04 -14.55 10.19
C PRO A 432 -3.01 -15.31 9.29
N ASP A 433 -2.92 -16.64 9.26
CA ASP A 433 -3.85 -17.51 8.54
C ASP A 433 -3.81 -18.94 9.11
N ALA A 434 -4.98 -19.51 9.40
CA ALA A 434 -5.17 -20.84 9.95
C ALA A 434 -6.31 -21.63 9.30
N VAL A 435 -6.23 -22.95 9.37
CA VAL A 435 -7.42 -23.81 9.27
C VAL A 435 -8.09 -23.83 10.64
N GLY A 436 -9.28 -23.24 10.73
CA GLY A 436 -10.10 -23.26 11.93
C GLY A 436 -11.08 -24.43 11.93
N SER A 437 -11.31 -25.05 13.08
CA SER A 437 -12.31 -26.11 13.28
C SER A 437 -13.12 -25.81 14.54
N VAL A 438 -14.44 -25.64 14.37
CA VAL A 438 -15.38 -25.39 15.47
C VAL A 438 -16.23 -26.63 15.69
N ASP A 439 -16.36 -27.05 16.95
CA ASP A 439 -17.26 -28.11 17.39
C ASP A 439 -17.97 -27.65 18.67
N MET A 440 -19.09 -26.93 18.50
CA MET A 440 -19.78 -26.24 19.59
C MET A 440 -21.29 -26.44 19.58
N VAL A 441 -21.88 -26.21 20.76
CA VAL A 441 -23.31 -26.02 20.97
C VAL A 441 -23.53 -24.61 21.51
N ILE A 442 -24.33 -23.82 20.79
CA ILE A 442 -24.68 -22.43 21.11
C ILE A 442 -26.19 -22.35 21.37
N PHE A 443 -26.57 -22.06 22.62
CA PHE A 443 -27.97 -22.05 23.11
C PHE A 443 -28.78 -23.30 22.69
N GLY A 444 -28.13 -24.47 22.71
CA GLY A 444 -28.74 -25.75 22.32
C GLY A 444 -28.75 -26.05 20.81
N SER A 445 -28.27 -25.13 19.96
CA SER A 445 -28.11 -25.34 18.52
C SER A 445 -26.68 -25.82 18.21
N GLU A 446 -26.53 -26.80 17.33
CA GLU A 446 -25.22 -27.23 16.82
C GLU A 446 -24.58 -26.12 15.99
N PHE A 447 -23.31 -25.83 16.25
CA PHE A 447 -22.50 -24.81 15.59
C PHE A 447 -21.12 -25.41 15.28
N LYS A 448 -21.02 -26.05 14.12
CA LYS A 448 -19.93 -26.97 13.78
C LYS A 448 -19.51 -26.86 12.32
N PHE A 449 -18.25 -26.50 12.07
CA PHE A 449 -17.69 -26.36 10.72
C PHE A 449 -16.16 -26.25 10.74
N THR A 450 -15.55 -26.38 9.56
CA THR A 450 -14.13 -26.06 9.32
C THR A 450 -14.04 -24.87 8.36
N GLY A 451 -13.13 -23.93 8.60
CA GLY A 451 -13.08 -22.65 7.90
C GLY A 451 -11.68 -22.02 7.81
N VAL A 452 -11.63 -20.78 7.30
CA VAL A 452 -10.47 -19.89 7.44
C VAL A 452 -10.52 -19.31 8.86
N ALA A 453 -9.40 -19.28 9.57
CA ALA A 453 -9.31 -18.70 10.91
C ALA A 453 -8.09 -17.81 11.07
N TYR A 454 -8.12 -16.96 12.09
CA TYR A 454 -7.14 -15.91 12.35
C TYR A 454 -6.98 -15.69 13.85
N HIS A 455 -5.78 -15.30 14.29
CA HIS A 455 -5.55 -14.80 15.64
C HIS A 455 -4.48 -13.70 15.69
N ASP A 456 -4.83 -12.58 16.33
CA ASP A 456 -3.90 -11.52 16.67
C ASP A 456 -4.15 -10.91 18.05
N LYS A 457 -3.34 -9.88 18.33
CA LYS A 457 -3.26 -9.22 19.62
C LYS A 457 -3.00 -7.72 19.44
N ASN A 458 -3.75 -6.85 20.12
CA ASN A 458 -3.47 -5.40 20.16
C ASN A 458 -3.44 -4.88 21.59
N TRP A 459 -2.70 -3.79 21.82
CA TRP A 459 -2.62 -3.15 23.14
C TRP A 459 -2.16 -1.69 23.10
N SER A 460 -2.42 -0.96 24.19
CA SER A 460 -1.86 0.37 24.46
C SER A 460 -1.83 0.69 25.95
N ASN A 461 -1.00 1.67 26.33
CA ASN A 461 -1.08 2.38 27.60
C ASN A 461 -1.93 3.67 27.55
N GLN A 462 -2.43 4.05 26.37
CA GLN A 462 -3.28 5.22 26.14
C GLN A 462 -4.69 4.83 25.68
N PRO A 463 -5.73 5.65 25.95
CA PRO A 463 -7.09 5.36 25.53
C PRO A 463 -7.18 5.28 24.01
N PHE A 464 -7.86 4.26 23.48
CA PHE A 464 -7.98 4.00 22.04
C PHE A 464 -8.40 5.26 21.25
N THR A 465 -9.38 6.00 21.76
CA THR A 465 -9.94 7.22 21.14
C THR A 465 -9.02 8.45 21.19
N GLN A 466 -7.84 8.38 21.82
CA GLN A 466 -6.80 9.42 21.67
C GLN A 466 -5.92 9.19 20.44
N ASN A 467 -5.76 7.93 20.02
CA ASN A 467 -4.86 7.54 18.94
C ASN A 467 -5.61 7.18 17.64
N VAL A 468 -6.91 6.88 17.72
CA VAL A 468 -7.75 6.43 16.59
C VAL A 468 -8.98 7.33 16.41
N ALA A 469 -9.24 7.75 15.18
CA ALA A 469 -10.50 8.35 14.73
C ALA A 469 -11.28 7.43 13.77
N SER A 470 -10.58 6.69 12.89
CA SER A 470 -11.14 5.57 12.14
C SER A 470 -10.15 4.40 12.12
N TRP A 471 -10.65 3.17 12.16
CA TRP A 471 -9.87 1.94 12.10
C TRP A 471 -10.53 0.97 11.14
N TYR A 472 -9.81 0.62 10.09
CA TYR A 472 -10.12 -0.47 9.19
C TYR A 472 -9.04 -1.53 9.31
N TRP A 473 -9.45 -2.78 9.38
CA TRP A 473 -8.58 -3.94 9.43
C TRP A 473 -9.35 -5.13 8.84
N GLY A 474 -8.62 -6.10 8.30
CA GLY A 474 -9.19 -7.39 7.94
C GLY A 474 -8.14 -8.39 7.48
N HIS A 475 -8.60 -9.61 7.24
CA HIS A 475 -7.81 -10.70 6.66
C HIS A 475 -8.58 -11.41 5.55
N GLY A 476 -7.91 -12.28 4.80
CA GLY A 476 -8.55 -13.18 3.86
C GLY A 476 -7.57 -13.97 3.00
N ARG A 477 -8.09 -14.92 2.22
CA ARG A 477 -7.32 -15.72 1.26
C ARG A 477 -7.66 -15.34 -0.18
N LEU A 478 -6.66 -14.98 -0.97
CA LEU A 478 -6.76 -14.71 -2.41
C LEU A 478 -5.97 -15.77 -3.20
N GLY A 479 -6.62 -16.89 -3.51
CA GLY A 479 -5.96 -18.01 -4.18
C GLY A 479 -4.91 -18.66 -3.26
N PRO A 480 -3.60 -18.63 -3.60
CA PRO A 480 -2.53 -19.13 -2.74
C PRO A 480 -2.03 -18.12 -1.70
N TYR A 481 -2.52 -16.87 -1.72
CA TYR A 481 -2.05 -15.81 -0.84
C TYR A 481 -2.96 -15.66 0.38
N SER A 482 -2.35 -15.59 1.56
CA SER A 482 -2.94 -15.05 2.78
C SER A 482 -2.69 -13.54 2.81
N LEU A 483 -3.68 -12.75 3.20
CA LEU A 483 -3.57 -11.31 3.36
C LEU A 483 -4.11 -10.90 4.73
N VAL A 484 -3.43 -9.97 5.38
CA VAL A 484 -3.87 -9.27 6.58
C VAL A 484 -3.51 -7.80 6.35
N TRP A 485 -4.36 -6.85 6.74
CA TRP A 485 -4.11 -5.43 6.47
C TRP A 485 -4.73 -4.54 7.53
N PHE A 486 -4.15 -3.35 7.72
CA PHE A 486 -4.69 -2.30 8.59
C PHE A 486 -4.56 -0.92 7.95
N ASP A 487 -5.54 -0.06 8.23
CA ASP A 487 -5.65 1.32 7.79
C ASP A 487 -6.32 2.13 8.91
N THR A 488 -5.54 2.94 9.62
CA THR A 488 -6.00 3.70 10.78
C THR A 488 -5.64 5.19 10.64
N ILE A 489 -6.63 6.05 10.86
CA ILE A 489 -6.49 7.50 10.83
C ILE A 489 -6.59 8.01 12.26
N ALA A 490 -5.56 8.71 12.72
CA ALA A 490 -5.51 9.30 14.05
C ALA A 490 -6.32 10.62 14.12
N PRO A 491 -6.74 11.09 15.32
CA PRO A 491 -7.56 12.31 15.48
C PRO A 491 -6.94 13.63 14.98
N ASN A 492 -5.66 13.63 14.59
CA ASN A 492 -4.97 14.75 13.95
C ASN A 492 -5.01 14.70 12.40
N GLY A 493 -5.60 13.66 11.81
CA GLY A 493 -5.62 13.41 10.36
C GLY A 493 -4.37 12.69 9.81
N SER A 494 -3.47 12.18 10.67
CA SER A 494 -2.37 11.31 10.23
C SER A 494 -2.88 9.90 9.95
N GLU A 495 -2.55 9.36 8.79
CA GLU A 495 -2.87 8.01 8.34
C GLU A 495 -1.68 7.05 8.58
N TYR A 496 -1.98 5.82 9.00
CA TYR A 496 -1.03 4.73 9.19
C TYR A 496 -1.60 3.44 8.59
N THR A 497 -0.82 2.80 7.73
CA THR A 497 -1.23 1.59 7.00
C THR A 497 -0.16 0.50 7.07
N GLY A 498 -0.56 -0.75 6.82
CA GLY A 498 0.35 -1.88 6.64
C GLY A 498 -0.35 -3.16 6.21
N GLU A 499 0.47 -4.09 5.72
CA GLU A 499 0.15 -5.36 5.04
C GLU A 499 1.19 -6.43 5.45
#